data_AF-A7RLL1-F1
#
_entry.id   AF-A7RLL1-F1
#
_cell.length_a   1.000
_cell.length_b   1.000
_cell.length_c   1.000
_cell.angle_alpha   90.00
_cell.angle_beta   90.00
_cell.angle_gamma   90.00
#
_symmetry.space_group_name_H-M   'P 1'
#
loop_
_entity.id
_entity.type
_entity.pdbx_description
1 polymer ?
#
loop_
_entity_poly.entity_id
_entity_poly.type
_entity_poly.pdbx_seq_one_letter_code
_entity_poly.pdbx_strand_id
1 'polypeptide(L)'
;VDGGFTSWSSWSNCSSKCGIGTHNRTRNCTNPAPAFGGSNCSGNTMETGPCDNLCSVNGGYTAWSNWSACPVTCGAGSQARTRNCSNPVPKNGGKDCTSLGPTMELKLCNRPLCPVHGGYSLWSNWTKCSVTCGNGTKSRSRNCTNPGPLHGGNNCTNLGPNNQTIKCDLPACPVNGDYSPWSNWTKCSVTCRNGTKIRLRNCTNPEPLHGGNNCTNLGPNSQTIKCDLQACPINGGYSNWSNWTKCSVTCGNGTKTRSRNCTNPEPLHGGNNCTNLGPNSQTIKCDLQACP
;
A
#
# COMPACT_ATOMS: atom_id res chain seq x y z
N VAL A 1 -56.32 63.66 -100.80
CA VAL A 1 -56.07 62.40 -100.04
C VAL A 1 -55.85 62.79 -98.61
N ASP A 2 -56.71 62.30 -97.71
CA ASP A 2 -56.63 62.63 -96.29
C ASP A 2 -55.45 61.87 -95.64
N GLY A 3 -54.80 62.52 -94.68
CA GLY A 3 -53.63 61.97 -94.01
C GLY A 3 -53.96 60.77 -93.12
N GLY A 4 -53.13 59.72 -93.20
CA GLY A 4 -53.16 58.57 -92.30
C GLY A 4 -51.95 58.53 -91.37
N PHE A 5 -52.19 58.24 -90.10
CA PHE A 5 -51.11 58.01 -89.14
C PHE A 5 -50.40 56.68 -89.44
N THR A 6 -49.07 56.66 -89.30
CA THR A 6 -48.28 55.42 -89.22
C THR A 6 -48.68 54.61 -87.99
N SER A 7 -48.30 53.32 -87.95
CA SER A 7 -48.30 52.58 -86.68
C SER A 7 -47.42 53.29 -85.65
N TRP A 8 -47.77 53.12 -84.37
CA TRP A 8 -46.96 53.65 -83.27
C TRP A 8 -45.57 53.01 -83.25
N SER A 9 -44.54 53.79 -82.93
CA SER A 9 -43.22 53.27 -82.61
C SER A 9 -43.26 52.35 -81.39
N SER A 10 -42.19 51.57 -81.19
CA SER A 10 -41.92 50.96 -79.88
C SER A 10 -41.80 52.05 -78.81
N TRP A 11 -42.18 51.72 -77.57
CA TRP A 11 -42.00 52.61 -76.43
C TRP A 11 -40.52 52.92 -76.19
N SER A 12 -40.22 54.16 -75.82
CA SER A 12 -38.89 54.55 -75.34
C SER A 12 -38.54 53.85 -74.03
N ASN A 13 -37.26 53.92 -73.62
CA ASN A 13 -36.90 53.60 -72.24
C ASN A 13 -37.71 54.46 -71.26
N CYS A 14 -38.00 53.90 -70.09
CA CYS A 14 -38.70 54.62 -69.03
C CYS A 14 -37.88 55.85 -68.62
N SER A 15 -38.54 56.97 -68.37
CA SER A 15 -37.92 58.22 -67.90
C SER A 15 -37.18 58.05 -66.58
N SER A 16 -37.65 57.13 -65.73
CA SER A 16 -37.09 56.82 -64.42
C SER A 16 -36.25 55.54 -64.49
N LYS A 17 -35.00 55.60 -64.02
CA LYS A 17 -34.14 54.39 -63.90
C LYS A 17 -34.74 53.36 -62.94
N CYS A 18 -35.50 53.81 -61.95
CA CYS A 18 -36.28 52.99 -61.06
C CYS A 18 -37.48 53.76 -60.51
N GLY A 19 -38.53 53.05 -60.11
CA GLY A 19 -39.81 53.57 -59.65
C GLY A 19 -40.76 53.90 -60.80
N ILE A 20 -41.86 54.56 -60.44
CA ILE A 20 -42.87 55.04 -61.38
C ILE A 20 -42.25 56.13 -62.27
N GLY A 21 -42.45 56.00 -63.57
CA GLY A 21 -42.06 56.97 -64.57
C GLY A 21 -42.98 56.91 -65.78
N THR A 22 -42.56 57.54 -66.86
CA THR A 22 -43.30 57.57 -68.11
C THR A 22 -42.40 57.19 -69.28
N HIS A 23 -42.95 56.49 -70.27
CA HIS A 23 -42.31 56.28 -71.57
C HIS A 23 -43.16 56.88 -72.68
N ASN A 24 -42.53 57.22 -73.80
CA ASN A 24 -43.20 57.85 -74.93
C ASN A 24 -43.08 56.96 -76.16
N ARG A 25 -44.12 56.95 -76.99
CA ARG A 25 -44.08 56.44 -78.36
C ARG A 25 -44.67 57.46 -79.31
N THR A 26 -44.19 57.48 -80.55
CA THR A 26 -44.58 58.49 -81.54
C THR A 26 -45.13 57.83 -82.80
N ARG A 27 -45.97 58.58 -83.52
CA ARG A 27 -46.48 58.22 -84.85
C ARG A 27 -46.55 59.47 -85.70
N ASN A 28 -46.36 59.32 -87.01
CA ASN A 28 -46.31 60.44 -87.94
C ASN A 28 -47.45 60.34 -88.96
N CYS A 29 -47.92 61.49 -89.44
CA CYS A 29 -49.00 61.58 -90.43
C CYS A 29 -48.44 61.43 -91.86
N THR A 30 -47.92 60.25 -92.17
CA THR A 30 -47.20 60.00 -93.44
C THR A 30 -47.64 58.72 -94.15
N ASN A 31 -48.67 58.03 -93.66
CA ASN A 31 -49.11 56.75 -94.22
C ASN A 31 -50.63 56.69 -94.47
N PRO A 32 -51.15 57.36 -95.52
CA PRO A 32 -50.44 58.21 -96.48
C PRO A 32 -50.33 59.68 -96.02
N ALA A 33 -49.39 60.45 -96.56
CA ALA A 33 -49.27 61.88 -96.25
C ALA A 33 -50.42 62.70 -96.91
N PRO A 34 -50.93 63.78 -96.27
CA PRO A 34 -51.98 64.62 -96.86
C PRO A 34 -51.52 65.27 -98.18
N ALA A 35 -52.35 65.20 -99.22
CA ALA A 35 -52.06 65.79 -100.53
C ALA A 35 -53.32 66.30 -101.23
N PHE A 36 -53.15 67.30 -102.11
CA PHE A 36 -54.20 67.91 -102.94
C PHE A 36 -55.40 68.45 -102.14
N GLY A 37 -55.14 69.17 -101.04
CA GLY A 37 -56.19 69.76 -100.19
C GLY A 37 -56.87 68.78 -99.21
N GLY A 38 -56.36 67.55 -99.07
CA GLY A 38 -56.83 66.57 -98.08
C GLY A 38 -56.55 66.98 -96.64
N SER A 39 -57.39 66.53 -95.71
CA SER A 39 -57.32 66.90 -94.31
C SER A 39 -56.08 66.31 -93.63
N ASN A 40 -55.45 67.11 -92.76
CA ASN A 40 -54.33 66.65 -91.95
C ASN A 40 -54.82 65.67 -90.87
N CYS A 41 -53.94 64.79 -90.39
CA CYS A 41 -54.31 63.87 -89.32
C CYS A 41 -54.69 64.65 -88.05
N SER A 42 -55.85 64.33 -87.47
CA SER A 42 -56.32 64.95 -86.22
C SER A 42 -56.14 64.00 -85.04
N GLY A 43 -55.42 64.45 -84.01
CA GLY A 43 -55.08 63.66 -82.82
C GLY A 43 -53.59 63.76 -82.45
N ASN A 44 -53.22 63.20 -81.30
CA ASN A 44 -51.86 63.33 -80.78
C ASN A 44 -50.86 62.49 -81.58
N THR A 45 -49.69 63.07 -81.88
CA THR A 45 -48.53 62.43 -82.51
C THR A 45 -47.59 61.76 -81.51
N MET A 46 -47.77 62.03 -80.22
CA MET A 46 -47.04 61.44 -79.10
C MET A 46 -48.04 60.91 -78.08
N GLU A 47 -47.78 59.70 -77.60
CA GLU A 47 -48.50 59.10 -76.49
C GLU A 47 -47.52 58.84 -75.36
N THR A 48 -47.95 59.16 -74.13
CA THR A 48 -47.19 58.95 -72.91
C THR A 48 -47.91 57.90 -72.08
N GLY A 49 -47.21 56.79 -71.78
CA GLY A 49 -47.72 55.69 -70.96
C GLY A 49 -46.97 55.59 -69.63
N PRO A 50 -47.61 55.04 -68.58
CA PRO A 50 -46.94 54.76 -67.32
C PRO A 50 -45.97 53.58 -67.49
N CYS A 51 -44.78 53.70 -66.91
CA CYS A 51 -43.86 52.59 -66.71
C CYS A 51 -43.49 52.49 -65.23
N ASP A 52 -43.30 51.26 -64.75
CA ASP A 52 -42.84 51.00 -63.39
C ASP A 52 -41.61 50.09 -63.44
N ASN A 53 -40.45 50.67 -63.12
CA ASN A 53 -39.19 49.96 -63.06
C ASN A 53 -38.90 49.55 -61.61
N LEU A 54 -38.75 48.25 -61.34
CA LEU A 54 -38.46 47.76 -60.00
C LEU A 54 -37.14 48.32 -59.43
N CYS A 55 -37.21 49.07 -58.32
CA CYS A 55 -36.02 49.66 -57.68
C CYS A 55 -35.17 48.62 -56.97
N SER A 56 -33.85 48.67 -57.20
CA SER A 56 -32.89 47.94 -56.35
C SER A 56 -32.93 48.49 -54.93
N VAL A 57 -33.19 47.62 -53.95
CA VAL A 57 -33.12 47.96 -52.53
C VAL A 57 -31.93 47.21 -51.94
N ASN A 58 -30.94 47.95 -51.44
CA ASN A 58 -29.81 47.33 -50.73
C ASN A 58 -30.27 46.85 -49.36
N GLY A 59 -29.77 45.68 -48.94
CA GLY A 59 -30.06 45.12 -47.63
C GLY A 59 -29.50 45.96 -46.50
N GLY A 60 -30.24 46.00 -45.39
CA GLY A 60 -29.77 46.58 -44.14
C GLY A 60 -29.89 45.58 -42.99
N TYR A 61 -28.97 45.68 -42.04
CA TYR A 61 -29.02 44.87 -40.83
C TYR A 61 -30.11 45.34 -39.87
N THR A 62 -30.77 44.40 -39.21
CA THR A 62 -31.57 44.69 -38.00
C THR A 62 -30.68 45.24 -36.90
N ALA A 63 -31.29 45.81 -35.86
CA ALA A 63 -30.60 46.01 -34.59
C ALA A 63 -30.01 44.67 -34.10
N TRP A 64 -28.90 44.76 -33.39
CA TRP A 64 -28.33 43.59 -32.71
C TRP A 64 -29.31 43.03 -31.69
N SER A 65 -29.34 41.71 -31.58
CA SER A 65 -30.00 41.04 -30.45
C SER A 65 -29.29 41.36 -29.13
N ASN A 66 -29.98 41.07 -28.02
CA ASN A 66 -29.33 41.08 -26.71
C ASN A 66 -28.22 40.02 -26.66
N TRP A 67 -27.18 40.29 -25.87
CA TRP A 67 -26.14 39.31 -25.60
C TRP A 67 -26.71 38.04 -24.95
N SER A 68 -26.26 36.87 -25.43
CA SER A 68 -26.58 35.60 -24.80
C SER A 68 -26.01 35.53 -23.37
N ALA A 69 -26.58 34.64 -22.55
CA ALA A 69 -25.93 34.28 -21.30
C ALA A 69 -24.52 33.72 -21.56
N CYS A 70 -23.63 33.89 -20.58
CA CYS A 70 -22.30 33.29 -20.64
C CYS A 70 -22.46 31.75 -20.57
N PRO A 71 -21.96 30.99 -21.57
CA PRO A 71 -22.22 29.56 -21.68
C PRO A 71 -21.52 28.73 -20.60
N VAL A 72 -20.51 29.31 -19.94
CA VAL A 72 -19.78 28.66 -18.86
C VAL A 72 -20.26 29.16 -17.50
N THR A 73 -20.20 28.28 -16.50
CA THR A 73 -20.46 28.59 -15.09
C THR A 73 -19.19 29.04 -14.36
N CYS A 74 -18.01 28.66 -14.87
CA CYS A 74 -16.69 29.02 -14.37
C CYS A 74 -15.70 29.24 -15.54
N GLY A 75 -14.61 29.96 -15.30
CA GLY A 75 -13.58 30.25 -16.30
C GLY A 75 -14.00 31.27 -17.36
N ALA A 76 -13.30 31.28 -18.49
CA ALA A 76 -13.56 32.18 -19.60
C ALA A 76 -14.54 31.54 -20.61
N GLY A 77 -15.52 32.31 -21.05
CA GLY A 77 -16.42 31.95 -22.15
C GLY A 77 -16.68 33.15 -23.05
N SER A 78 -17.54 32.95 -24.06
CA SER A 78 -17.93 34.00 -25.00
C SER A 78 -19.45 34.08 -25.12
N GLN A 79 -19.98 35.27 -24.91
CA GLN A 79 -21.38 35.61 -25.21
C GLN A 79 -21.49 35.93 -26.70
N ALA A 80 -22.64 35.63 -27.29
CA ALA A 80 -22.92 35.95 -28.68
C ALA A 80 -24.12 36.88 -28.79
N ARG A 81 -24.07 37.78 -29.78
CA ARG A 81 -25.25 38.49 -30.29
C ARG A 81 -25.28 38.39 -31.80
N THR A 82 -26.47 38.49 -32.37
CA THR A 82 -26.72 38.29 -33.80
C THR A 82 -27.60 39.38 -34.38
N ARG A 83 -27.50 39.58 -35.69
CA ARG A 83 -28.34 40.49 -36.47
C ARG A 83 -28.62 39.87 -37.84
N ASN A 84 -29.75 40.21 -38.44
CA ASN A 84 -30.19 39.66 -39.71
C ASN A 84 -30.27 40.72 -40.79
N CYS A 85 -30.03 40.34 -42.05
CA CYS A 85 -30.12 41.24 -43.21
C CYS A 85 -31.58 41.36 -43.68
N SER A 86 -32.41 42.01 -42.87
CA SER A 86 -33.85 42.11 -43.13
C SER A 86 -34.45 43.49 -42.88
N ASN A 87 -33.63 44.51 -42.63
CA ASN A 87 -34.07 45.88 -42.36
C ASN A 87 -33.35 46.92 -43.23
N PRO A 88 -33.68 47.06 -44.53
CA PRO A 88 -34.66 46.26 -45.29
C PRO A 88 -34.05 44.99 -45.90
N VAL A 89 -34.89 44.08 -46.40
CA VAL A 89 -34.46 42.89 -47.18
C VAL A 89 -33.99 43.34 -48.57
N PRO A 90 -32.85 42.85 -49.10
CA PRO A 90 -32.41 43.14 -50.46
C PRO A 90 -33.47 42.76 -51.50
N LYS A 91 -33.74 43.65 -52.47
CA LYS A 91 -34.69 43.41 -53.56
C LYS A 91 -34.15 43.90 -54.91
N ASN A 92 -34.62 43.29 -56.00
CA ASN A 92 -34.41 43.71 -57.38
C ASN A 92 -32.93 43.97 -57.73
N GLY A 93 -32.05 43.03 -57.38
CA GLY A 93 -30.61 43.13 -57.64
C GLY A 93 -29.84 44.06 -56.70
N GLY A 94 -30.44 44.52 -55.60
CA GLY A 94 -29.74 45.26 -54.54
C GLY A 94 -28.71 44.41 -53.79
N LYS A 95 -27.67 45.05 -53.24
CA LYS A 95 -26.57 44.38 -52.53
C LYS A 95 -27.04 43.77 -51.22
N ASP A 96 -26.47 42.63 -50.84
CA ASP A 96 -26.69 42.04 -49.52
C ASP A 96 -25.89 42.77 -48.42
N CYS A 97 -26.04 42.33 -47.17
CA CYS A 97 -25.38 42.96 -46.02
C CYS A 97 -23.95 42.46 -45.79
N THR A 98 -23.37 41.62 -46.65
CA THR A 98 -22.04 41.02 -46.42
C THR A 98 -20.94 42.09 -46.34
N SER A 99 -21.09 43.17 -47.09
CA SER A 99 -20.16 44.32 -47.06
C SER A 99 -20.31 45.21 -45.83
N LEU A 100 -21.36 45.06 -45.02
CA LEU A 100 -21.63 45.87 -43.84
C LEU A 100 -21.07 45.24 -42.54
N GLY A 101 -20.38 44.11 -42.67
CA GLY A 101 -19.75 43.38 -41.57
C GLY A 101 -20.51 42.10 -41.19
N PRO A 102 -20.12 41.44 -40.09
CA PRO A 102 -20.62 40.11 -39.75
C PRO A 102 -22.05 40.11 -39.22
N THR A 103 -22.71 38.96 -39.29
CA THR A 103 -24.05 38.68 -38.71
C THR A 103 -23.99 38.29 -37.24
N MET A 104 -22.80 37.95 -36.73
CA MET A 104 -22.55 37.52 -35.35
C MET A 104 -21.38 38.29 -34.77
N GLU A 105 -21.50 38.63 -33.49
CA GLU A 105 -20.43 39.23 -32.72
C GLU A 105 -20.26 38.45 -31.41
N LEU A 106 -19.00 38.29 -31.00
CA LEU A 106 -18.62 37.60 -29.76
C LEU A 106 -18.00 38.58 -28.78
N LYS A 107 -18.34 38.41 -27.50
CA LYS A 107 -17.76 39.17 -26.39
C LYS A 107 -17.35 38.22 -25.27
N LEU A 108 -16.13 38.41 -24.76
CA LEU A 108 -15.62 37.64 -23.64
C LEU A 108 -16.47 37.88 -22.38
N CYS A 109 -16.77 36.78 -21.68
CA CYS A 109 -17.35 36.79 -20.35
C CYS A 109 -16.48 35.95 -19.41
N ASN A 110 -16.12 36.54 -18.27
CA ASN A 110 -15.30 35.88 -17.25
C ASN A 110 -16.18 35.50 -16.06
N ARG A 111 -16.12 34.23 -15.68
CA ARG A 111 -16.71 33.67 -14.45
C ARG A 111 -15.59 33.39 -13.43
N PRO A 112 -15.92 33.08 -12.17
CA PRO A 112 -14.94 32.59 -11.21
C PRO A 112 -14.15 31.40 -11.77
N LEU A 113 -12.89 31.25 -11.37
CA LEU A 113 -12.03 30.15 -11.82
C LEU A 113 -12.69 28.79 -11.52
N CYS A 114 -12.51 27.84 -12.44
CA CYS A 114 -13.12 26.52 -12.31
C CYS A 114 -12.49 25.73 -11.15
N PRO A 115 -13.31 25.03 -10.35
CA PRO A 115 -12.80 24.13 -9.33
C PRO A 115 -11.87 23.07 -9.95
N VAL A 116 -10.70 22.89 -9.37
CA VAL A 116 -9.78 21.80 -9.71
C VAL A 116 -9.85 20.80 -8.58
N HIS A 117 -10.41 19.63 -8.84
CA HIS A 117 -10.50 18.56 -7.85
C HIS A 117 -9.12 17.94 -7.61
N GLY A 118 -8.80 17.71 -6.33
CA GLY A 118 -7.55 17.11 -5.92
C GLY A 118 -7.43 15.66 -6.38
N GLY A 119 -6.26 15.29 -6.88
CA GLY A 119 -5.88 13.93 -7.22
C GLY A 119 -4.67 13.47 -6.42
N TYR A 120 -4.66 12.19 -6.04
CA TYR A 120 -3.51 11.61 -5.37
C TYR A 120 -2.32 11.48 -6.33
N SER A 121 -1.12 11.73 -5.82
CA SER A 121 0.13 11.31 -6.44
C SER A 121 0.17 9.79 -6.59
N LEU A 122 1.15 9.31 -7.35
CA LEU A 122 1.53 7.90 -7.28
C LEU A 122 1.88 7.53 -5.83
N TRP A 123 1.66 6.27 -5.49
CA TRP A 123 2.11 5.72 -4.21
C TRP A 123 3.63 5.79 -4.10
N SER A 124 4.13 6.07 -2.89
CA SER A 124 5.52 5.85 -2.55
C SER A 124 5.87 4.36 -2.69
N ASN A 125 7.17 4.08 -2.73
CA ASN A 125 7.66 2.73 -2.48
C ASN A 125 7.24 2.27 -1.08
N TRP A 126 7.09 0.96 -0.92
CA TRP A 126 6.89 0.35 0.39
C TRP A 126 8.11 0.58 1.28
N THR A 127 7.88 0.87 2.55
CA THR A 127 8.94 0.84 3.57
C THR A 127 9.48 -0.59 3.73
N LYS A 128 10.64 -0.71 4.39
CA LYS A 128 11.11 -2.00 4.90
C LYS A 128 10.10 -2.53 5.93
N CYS A 129 10.10 -3.84 6.12
CA CYS A 129 9.29 -4.46 7.17
C CYS A 129 9.67 -3.86 8.54
N SER A 130 8.69 -3.65 9.41
CA SER A 130 8.88 -3.07 10.75
C SER A 130 9.74 -3.93 11.67
N VAL A 131 9.96 -5.19 11.30
CA VAL A 131 10.80 -6.16 11.99
C VAL A 131 11.83 -6.74 11.03
N THR A 132 12.89 -7.31 11.56
CA THR A 132 13.92 -8.04 10.79
C THR A 132 13.66 -9.54 10.72
N CYS A 133 12.75 -10.05 11.55
CA CYS A 133 12.33 -11.45 11.62
C CYS A 133 10.89 -11.54 12.14
N GLY A 134 10.20 -12.64 11.86
CA GLY A 134 8.82 -12.87 12.24
C GLY A 134 7.83 -11.96 11.52
N ASN A 135 6.69 -11.72 12.17
CA ASN A 135 5.58 -11.00 11.56
C ASN A 135 5.70 -9.50 11.85
N GLY A 136 5.67 -8.70 10.79
CA GLY A 136 5.67 -7.24 10.88
C GLY A 136 4.72 -6.59 9.89
N THR A 137 4.92 -5.29 9.69
CA THR A 137 4.16 -4.50 8.73
C THR A 137 5.08 -3.63 7.89
N LYS A 138 4.64 -3.33 6.67
CA LYS A 138 5.25 -2.31 5.81
C LYS A 138 4.17 -1.36 5.33
N SER A 139 4.54 -0.11 5.11
CA SER A 139 3.62 0.96 4.76
C SER A 139 4.08 1.71 3.51
N ARG A 140 3.14 2.37 2.86
CA ARG A 140 3.37 3.34 1.78
C ARG A 140 2.37 4.46 1.87
N SER A 141 2.70 5.62 1.32
CA SER A 141 1.89 6.82 1.37
C SER A 141 1.75 7.48 0.00
N ARG A 142 0.75 8.34 -0.15
CA ARG A 142 0.51 9.18 -1.33
C ARG A 142 -0.03 10.54 -0.90
N ASN A 143 0.25 11.59 -1.67
CA ASN A 143 -0.12 12.96 -1.32
C ASN A 143 -1.13 13.54 -2.31
N CYS A 144 -1.97 14.46 -1.86
CA CYS A 144 -3.01 15.09 -2.70
C CYS A 144 -2.42 16.24 -3.53
N THR A 145 -1.57 15.92 -4.50
CA THR A 145 -0.77 16.90 -5.25
C THR A 145 -0.84 16.72 -6.77
N ASN A 146 -1.59 15.74 -7.28
CA ASN A 146 -1.63 15.43 -8.71
C ASN A 146 -3.07 15.33 -9.27
N PRO A 147 -3.75 16.46 -9.51
CA PRO A 147 -3.35 17.83 -9.15
C PRO A 147 -3.67 18.14 -7.69
N GLY A 148 -3.10 19.22 -7.15
CA GLY A 148 -3.57 19.78 -5.88
C GLY A 148 -4.95 20.43 -6.05
N PRO A 149 -5.83 20.39 -5.04
CA PRO A 149 -7.15 21.02 -5.12
C PRO A 149 -7.02 22.54 -5.20
N LEU A 150 -7.70 23.17 -6.15
CA LEU A 150 -7.71 24.62 -6.36
C LEU A 150 -9.14 25.14 -6.56
N HIS A 151 -9.34 26.44 -6.34
CA HIS A 151 -10.59 27.16 -6.64
C HIS A 151 -11.84 26.51 -6.05
N GLY A 152 -11.74 25.98 -4.83
CA GLY A 152 -12.86 25.31 -4.14
C GLY A 152 -13.12 23.86 -4.60
N GLY A 153 -12.18 23.25 -5.31
CA GLY A 153 -12.28 21.83 -5.67
C GLY A 153 -12.13 20.89 -4.48
N ASN A 154 -12.85 19.77 -4.53
CA ASN A 154 -12.79 18.69 -3.53
C ASN A 154 -11.37 18.18 -3.24
N ASN A 155 -11.10 17.87 -1.96
CA ASN A 155 -9.89 17.19 -1.53
C ASN A 155 -9.90 15.68 -1.89
N CYS A 156 -8.74 15.02 -1.78
CA CYS A 156 -8.58 13.61 -2.14
C CYS A 156 -9.20 12.61 -1.15
N THR A 157 -9.80 13.05 -0.05
CA THR A 157 -10.38 12.16 0.99
C THR A 157 -11.45 11.21 0.44
N ASN A 158 -12.16 11.63 -0.62
CA ASN A 158 -13.18 10.84 -1.27
C ASN A 158 -12.61 9.75 -2.21
N LEU A 159 -11.29 9.78 -2.48
CA LEU A 159 -10.57 8.82 -3.32
C LEU A 159 -9.91 7.69 -2.51
N GLY A 160 -10.22 7.61 -1.22
CA GLY A 160 -9.70 6.63 -0.27
C GLY A 160 -8.51 7.14 0.55
N PRO A 161 -7.87 6.28 1.35
CA PRO A 161 -6.84 6.69 2.28
C PRO A 161 -5.54 7.13 1.59
N ASN A 162 -4.81 8.02 2.25
CA ASN A 162 -3.48 8.48 1.82
C ASN A 162 -2.33 7.58 2.31
N ASN A 163 -2.62 6.65 3.22
CA ASN A 163 -1.67 5.71 3.78
C ASN A 163 -2.21 4.28 3.65
N GLN A 164 -1.32 3.34 3.34
CA GLN A 164 -1.63 1.93 3.29
C GLN A 164 -0.58 1.15 4.07
N THR A 165 -1.04 0.24 4.93
CA THR A 165 -0.19 -0.66 5.72
C THR A 165 -0.60 -2.09 5.44
N ILE A 166 0.37 -2.96 5.14
CA ILE A 166 0.15 -4.40 4.92
C ILE A 166 1.11 -5.22 5.78
N LYS A 167 0.74 -6.47 6.01
CA LYS A 167 1.58 -7.44 6.72
C LYS A 167 2.79 -7.82 5.86
N CYS A 168 3.90 -8.08 6.52
CA CYS A 168 5.08 -8.73 5.94
C CYS A 168 5.51 -9.85 6.87
N ASP A 169 5.67 -11.04 6.30
CA ASP A 169 6.06 -12.24 7.03
C ASP A 169 7.52 -12.56 6.67
N LEU A 170 8.40 -12.40 7.66
CA LEU A 170 9.82 -12.71 7.55
C LEU A 170 10.12 -14.05 8.26
N PRO A 171 11.29 -14.65 8.02
CA PRO A 171 11.71 -15.85 8.75
C PRO A 171 11.61 -15.64 10.26
N ALA A 172 11.21 -16.69 10.98
CA ALA A 172 11.04 -16.65 12.44
C ALA A 172 12.29 -16.10 13.15
N CYS A 173 12.07 -15.41 14.27
CA CYS A 173 13.15 -14.79 15.01
C CYS A 173 14.05 -15.82 15.69
N PRO A 174 15.38 -15.59 15.73
CA PRO A 174 16.30 -16.40 16.50
C PRO A 174 15.87 -16.47 17.96
N VAL A 175 15.76 -17.69 18.50
CA VAL A 175 15.54 -17.93 19.92
C VAL A 175 16.86 -18.40 20.49
N ASN A 176 17.49 -17.58 21.34
CA ASN A 176 18.73 -17.98 22.02
C ASN A 176 18.41 -19.03 23.07
N GLY A 177 19.19 -20.11 23.10
CA GLY A 177 19.03 -21.13 24.11
C GLY A 177 19.50 -20.67 25.47
N ASP A 178 18.84 -21.18 26.50
CA ASP A 178 19.26 -20.98 27.89
C ASP A 178 19.17 -22.30 28.68
N TYR A 179 19.95 -22.37 29.75
CA TYR A 179 20.05 -23.58 30.54
C TYR A 179 18.78 -23.83 31.36
N SER A 180 18.39 -25.10 31.45
CA SER A 180 17.47 -25.60 32.46
C SER A 180 18.01 -25.28 33.87
N PRO A 181 17.15 -25.29 34.89
CA PRO A 181 17.61 -25.39 36.26
C PRO A 181 18.59 -26.56 36.43
N TRP A 182 19.53 -26.40 37.35
CA TRP A 182 20.45 -27.47 37.69
C TRP A 182 19.69 -28.70 38.22
N SER A 183 20.16 -29.89 37.84
CA SER A 183 19.74 -31.13 38.46
C SER A 183 20.09 -31.13 39.95
N ASN A 184 19.44 -32.03 40.70
CA ASN A 184 19.94 -32.38 42.02
C ASN A 184 21.37 -32.92 41.92
N TRP A 185 22.14 -32.73 43.00
CA TRP A 185 23.46 -33.33 43.12
C TRP A 185 23.36 -34.87 43.11
N THR A 186 24.27 -35.54 42.41
CA THR A 186 24.44 -36.98 42.56
C THR A 186 24.85 -37.34 43.99
N LYS A 187 24.74 -38.63 44.32
CA LYS A 187 25.45 -39.17 45.50
C LYS A 187 26.96 -38.92 45.34
N CYS A 188 27.65 -38.89 46.48
CA CYS A 188 29.11 -38.82 46.48
C CYS A 188 29.68 -40.03 45.73
N SER A 189 30.75 -39.84 44.98
CA SER A 189 31.41 -40.90 44.19
C SER A 189 31.97 -42.04 45.04
N VAL A 190 32.13 -41.80 46.34
CA VAL A 190 32.59 -42.76 47.35
C VAL A 190 31.58 -42.83 48.49
N THR A 191 31.65 -43.90 49.29
CA THR A 191 30.83 -44.07 50.49
C THR A 191 31.51 -43.59 51.77
N CYS A 192 32.80 -43.25 51.71
CA CYS A 192 33.60 -42.80 52.84
C CYS A 192 34.80 -41.97 52.37
N ARG A 193 35.30 -41.07 53.22
CA ARG A 193 36.37 -40.09 52.90
C ARG A 193 35.99 -39.15 51.74
N ASN A 194 37.01 -38.61 51.07
CA ASN A 194 36.89 -37.63 50.00
C ASN A 194 36.40 -38.25 48.68
N GLY A 195 35.31 -37.72 48.16
CA GLY A 195 34.85 -37.97 46.81
C GLY A 195 34.37 -36.69 46.13
N THR A 196 33.62 -36.86 45.05
CA THR A 196 32.98 -35.76 44.33
C THR A 196 31.51 -36.06 44.09
N LYS A 197 30.71 -35.01 43.98
CA LYS A 197 29.33 -35.06 43.50
C LYS A 197 29.18 -34.12 42.33
N ILE A 198 28.31 -34.48 41.41
CA ILE A 198 28.13 -33.80 40.12
C ILE A 198 26.67 -33.34 40.03
N ARG A 199 26.43 -32.21 39.39
CA ARG A 199 25.10 -31.81 38.91
C ARG A 199 25.20 -31.31 37.48
N LEU A 200 24.13 -31.48 36.73
CA LEU A 200 24.06 -31.19 35.29
C LEU A 200 22.94 -30.21 34.99
N ARG A 201 23.04 -29.51 33.87
CA ARG A 201 21.97 -28.67 33.30
C ARG A 201 21.99 -28.79 31.78
N ASN A 202 20.84 -28.68 31.14
CA ASN A 202 20.71 -28.86 29.69
C ASN A 202 20.24 -27.58 29.01
N CYS A 203 20.69 -27.31 27.79
CA CYS A 203 20.33 -26.11 27.03
C CYS A 203 18.91 -26.23 26.43
N THR A 204 17.90 -26.13 27.28
CA THR A 204 16.52 -26.52 26.95
C THR A 204 15.45 -25.54 27.44
N ASN A 205 15.87 -24.44 28.07
CA ASN A 205 14.94 -23.50 28.69
C ASN A 205 15.26 -22.03 28.34
N PRO A 206 15.05 -21.59 27.09
CA PRO A 206 14.47 -22.36 25.97
C PRO A 206 15.54 -23.14 25.18
N GLU A 207 15.11 -24.05 24.30
CA GLU A 207 15.99 -24.61 23.28
C GLU A 207 16.34 -23.55 22.22
N PRO A 208 17.59 -23.51 21.73
CA PRO A 208 17.96 -22.63 20.63
C PRO A 208 17.18 -22.97 19.35
N LEU A 209 16.49 -22.00 18.77
CA LEU A 209 15.72 -22.17 17.53
C LEU A 209 16.04 -21.07 16.52
N HIS A 210 15.74 -21.34 15.25
CA HIS A 210 15.81 -20.35 14.16
C HIS A 210 17.16 -19.62 14.05
N GLY A 211 18.27 -20.34 14.30
CA GLY A 211 19.62 -19.78 14.26
C GLY A 211 20.02 -18.97 15.49
N GLY A 212 19.31 -19.11 16.61
CA GLY A 212 19.72 -18.52 17.89
C GLY A 212 20.96 -19.19 18.49
N ASN A 213 21.60 -18.50 19.43
CA ASN A 213 22.85 -18.94 20.03
C ASN A 213 22.65 -20.13 20.98
N ASN A 214 23.61 -21.05 21.00
CA ASN A 214 23.67 -22.15 21.97
C ASN A 214 24.16 -21.67 23.35
N CYS A 215 23.95 -22.48 24.40
CA CYS A 215 24.32 -22.14 25.79
C CYS A 215 25.82 -22.20 26.10
N THR A 216 26.68 -22.46 25.12
CA THR A 216 28.14 -22.58 25.33
C THR A 216 28.76 -21.32 25.92
N ASN A 217 28.18 -20.16 25.61
CA ASN A 217 28.63 -18.86 26.11
C ASN A 217 28.14 -18.54 27.53
N LEU A 218 27.23 -19.36 28.10
CA LEU A 218 26.64 -19.18 29.44
C LEU A 218 27.37 -20.03 30.51
N GLY A 219 28.49 -20.63 30.15
CA GLY A 219 29.31 -21.47 31.02
C GLY A 219 29.03 -22.97 30.89
N PRO A 220 29.64 -23.81 31.75
CA PRO A 220 29.60 -25.26 31.60
C PRO A 220 28.22 -25.85 31.92
N ASN A 221 27.92 -26.99 31.29
CA ASN A 221 26.70 -27.76 31.53
C ASN A 221 26.83 -28.77 32.70
N SER A 222 28.02 -28.88 33.28
CA SER A 222 28.35 -29.77 34.38
C SER A 222 29.10 -29.02 35.46
N GLN A 223 28.74 -29.28 36.71
CA GLN A 223 29.47 -28.78 37.87
C GLN A 223 29.82 -29.93 38.80
N THR A 224 31.08 -29.96 39.22
CA THR A 224 31.61 -30.96 40.15
C THR A 224 32.10 -30.27 41.41
N ILE A 225 31.66 -30.74 42.58
CA ILE A 225 32.17 -30.29 43.87
C ILE A 225 32.63 -31.46 44.73
N LYS A 226 33.55 -31.18 45.66
CA LYS A 226 34.04 -32.16 46.61
C LYS A 226 32.97 -32.48 47.65
N CYS A 227 32.90 -33.74 48.06
CA CYS A 227 32.15 -34.20 49.24
C CYS A 227 33.13 -34.88 50.17
N ASP A 228 33.04 -34.54 51.46
CA ASP A 228 33.82 -35.14 52.53
C ASP A 228 32.89 -35.98 53.39
N LEU A 229 33.10 -37.29 53.37
CA LEU A 229 32.35 -38.26 54.15
C LEU A 229 33.23 -38.79 55.29
N GLN A 230 32.59 -39.35 56.31
CA GLN A 230 33.30 -39.99 57.41
C GLN A 230 34.33 -41.02 56.93
N ALA A 231 35.36 -41.24 57.75
CA ALA A 231 36.39 -42.23 57.48
C ALA A 231 35.80 -43.61 57.20
N CYS A 232 36.46 -44.37 56.32
CA CYS A 232 35.98 -45.68 55.91
C CYS A 232 35.97 -46.65 57.11
N PRO A 233 34.94 -47.52 57.20
CA PRO A 233 34.92 -48.59 58.18
C PRO A 233 36.18 -49.45 58.06
N ILE A 234 36.89 -49.64 59.17
CA ILE A 234 38.02 -50.55 59.26
C ILE A 234 37.49 -51.79 59.97
N ASN A 235 37.36 -52.90 59.25
CA ASN A 235 36.90 -54.16 59.84
C ASN A 235 37.99 -54.74 60.75
N GLY A 236 37.60 -55.22 61.91
CA GLY A 236 38.50 -55.85 62.86
C GLY A 236 39.08 -57.15 62.33
N GLY A 237 40.37 -57.36 62.59
CA GLY A 237 41.06 -58.62 62.36
C GLY A 237 41.63 -59.18 63.65
N TYR A 238 41.63 -60.51 63.78
CA TYR A 238 42.24 -61.16 64.93
C TYR A 238 43.77 -61.07 64.87
N SER A 239 44.40 -60.85 66.02
CA SER A 239 45.82 -61.07 66.24
C SER A 239 46.19 -62.54 65.99
N ASN A 240 47.49 -62.82 65.88
CA ASN A 240 47.97 -64.19 65.99
C ASN A 240 47.50 -64.82 67.31
N TRP A 241 47.28 -66.13 67.29
CA TRP A 241 46.93 -66.89 68.49
C TRP A 241 48.05 -66.80 69.53
N SER A 242 47.67 -66.73 70.80
CA SER A 242 48.60 -66.95 71.91
C SER A 242 49.19 -68.37 71.84
N ASN A 243 50.32 -68.56 72.53
CA ASN A 243 50.77 -69.91 72.85
C ASN A 243 49.68 -70.64 73.65
N TRP A 244 49.64 -71.97 73.52
CA TRP A 244 48.78 -72.81 74.32
C TRP A 244 49.15 -72.69 75.81
N THR A 245 48.15 -72.60 76.68
CA THR A 245 48.36 -72.75 78.12
C THR A 245 48.94 -74.13 78.44
N LYS A 246 49.50 -74.27 79.64
CA LYS A 246 49.73 -75.60 80.22
C LYS A 246 48.40 -76.37 80.31
N CYS A 247 48.49 -77.69 80.33
CA CYS A 247 47.31 -78.53 80.52
C CYS A 247 46.66 -78.19 81.87
N SER A 248 45.32 -78.18 81.93
CA SER A 248 44.57 -77.85 83.15
C SER A 248 44.81 -78.84 84.30
N VAL A 249 45.41 -80.00 84.00
CA VAL A 249 45.76 -81.06 84.94
C VAL A 249 47.25 -81.36 84.82
N THR A 250 47.81 -82.00 85.85
CA THR A 250 49.20 -82.48 85.87
C THR A 250 49.32 -83.96 85.50
N CYS A 251 48.21 -84.70 85.45
CA CYS A 251 48.11 -86.10 85.01
C CYS A 251 46.69 -86.39 84.49
N GLY A 252 46.52 -87.36 83.58
CA GLY A 252 45.25 -87.71 82.95
C GLY A 252 44.71 -86.69 81.93
N ASN A 253 43.39 -86.72 81.73
CA ASN A 253 42.70 -85.91 80.73
C ASN A 253 42.46 -84.46 81.21
N GLY A 254 43.05 -83.49 80.52
CA GLY A 254 42.78 -82.08 80.74
C GLY A 254 42.50 -81.31 79.45
N THR A 255 42.50 -79.99 79.56
CA THR A 255 42.38 -79.09 78.42
C THR A 255 43.47 -78.03 78.42
N LYS A 256 43.90 -77.63 77.23
CA LYS A 256 44.73 -76.44 77.03
C LYS A 256 43.97 -75.46 76.16
N THR A 257 44.16 -74.18 76.44
CA THR A 257 43.43 -73.09 75.79
C THR A 257 44.43 -72.13 75.14
N ARG A 258 44.04 -71.51 74.04
CA ARG A 258 44.71 -70.36 73.44
C ARG A 258 43.70 -69.29 73.09
N SER A 259 44.12 -68.03 73.09
CA SER A 259 43.24 -66.89 72.81
C SER A 259 43.85 -65.96 71.76
N ARG A 260 43.00 -65.17 71.11
CA ARG A 260 43.38 -64.12 70.15
C ARG A 260 42.51 -62.89 70.36
N ASN A 261 43.06 -61.70 70.13
CA ASN A 261 42.36 -60.43 70.36
C ASN A 261 42.03 -59.74 69.03
N CYS A 262 40.95 -58.97 68.98
CA CYS A 262 40.50 -58.28 67.77
C CYS A 262 41.25 -56.95 67.59
N THR A 263 42.56 -57.02 67.36
CA THR A 263 43.46 -55.86 67.37
C THR A 263 44.33 -55.73 66.11
N ASN A 264 44.13 -56.59 65.10
CA ASN A 264 44.96 -56.60 63.90
C ASN A 264 44.14 -56.61 62.59
N PRO A 265 43.55 -55.47 62.17
CA PRO A 265 43.49 -54.20 62.90
C PRO A 265 42.34 -54.18 63.92
N GLU A 266 42.33 -53.19 64.82
CA GLU A 266 41.17 -52.93 65.68
C GLU A 266 40.01 -52.36 64.84
N PRO A 267 38.75 -52.78 65.07
CA PRO A 267 37.60 -52.21 64.37
C PRO A 267 37.48 -50.70 64.64
N LEU A 268 37.48 -49.90 63.58
CA LEU A 268 37.34 -48.44 63.68
C LEU A 268 36.28 -47.93 62.70
N HIS A 269 35.75 -46.73 62.98
CA HIS A 269 34.80 -46.02 62.11
C HIS A 269 33.57 -46.86 61.69
N GLY A 270 33.05 -47.67 62.62
CA GLY A 270 31.88 -48.52 62.37
C GLY A 270 32.17 -49.79 61.55
N GLY A 271 33.43 -50.22 61.45
CA GLY A 271 33.79 -51.52 60.86
C GLY A 271 33.32 -52.71 61.70
N ASN A 272 33.18 -53.86 61.05
CA ASN A 272 32.68 -55.08 61.67
C ASN A 272 33.66 -55.61 62.73
N ASN A 273 33.14 -56.12 63.85
CA ASN A 273 33.93 -56.82 64.86
C ASN A 273 34.37 -58.22 64.38
N CYS A 274 35.39 -58.79 65.03
CA CYS A 274 35.96 -60.08 64.66
C CYS A 274 35.06 -61.30 64.94
N THR A 275 33.86 -61.12 65.50
CA THR A 275 32.94 -62.22 65.85
C THR A 275 32.56 -63.07 64.64
N ASN A 276 32.51 -62.46 63.46
CA ASN A 276 32.20 -63.15 62.21
C ASN A 276 33.39 -63.99 61.67
N LEU A 277 34.58 -63.88 62.27
CA LEU A 277 35.80 -64.60 61.89
C LEU A 277 36.06 -65.84 62.78
N GLY A 278 35.07 -66.22 63.61
CA GLY A 278 35.13 -67.36 64.53
C GLY A 278 35.47 -66.96 65.98
N PRO A 279 35.58 -67.93 66.91
CA PRO A 279 35.76 -67.63 68.33
C PRO A 279 37.13 -67.01 68.65
N ASN A 280 37.17 -66.21 69.71
CA ASN A 280 38.39 -65.58 70.25
C ASN A 280 39.18 -66.50 71.20
N SER A 281 38.60 -67.64 71.57
CA SER A 281 39.20 -68.65 72.43
C SER A 281 39.02 -70.02 71.79
N GLN A 282 40.07 -70.83 71.84
CA GLN A 282 40.02 -72.21 71.41
C GLN A 282 40.56 -73.10 72.52
N THR A 283 39.78 -74.12 72.88
CA THR A 283 40.15 -75.12 73.88
C THR A 283 40.22 -76.49 73.21
N ILE A 284 41.32 -77.19 73.42
CA ILE A 284 41.49 -78.57 72.96
C ILE A 284 41.91 -79.47 74.12
N LYS A 285 41.65 -80.77 73.98
CA LYS A 285 42.05 -81.78 74.96
C LYS A 285 43.57 -81.95 74.97
N CYS A 286 44.14 -82.11 76.15
CA CYS A 286 45.49 -82.59 76.36
C CYS A 286 45.42 -83.86 77.19
N ASP A 287 46.15 -84.88 76.76
CA ASP A 287 46.24 -86.16 77.45
C ASP A 287 47.63 -86.28 78.04
N LEU A 288 47.71 -86.27 79.37
CA LEU A 288 48.93 -86.48 80.13
C LEU A 288 48.90 -87.90 80.69
N GLN A 289 50.06 -88.47 81.01
CA GLN A 289 50.16 -89.81 81.59
C GLN A 289 49.17 -90.01 82.75
N ALA A 290 48.66 -91.25 82.87
CA ALA A 290 47.69 -91.63 83.89
C ALA A 290 48.14 -91.19 85.29
N CYS A 291 47.20 -90.68 86.09
CA CYS A 291 47.50 -90.29 87.46
C CYS A 291 47.95 -91.50 88.30
N PRO A 292 48.93 -91.32 89.20
CA PRO A 292 49.38 -92.37 90.12
C PRO A 292 48.27 -92.93 91.01
#